data_AF-A0A3B9NA52-F1
#
_entry.id   AF-A0A3B9NA52-F1
#
_cell.length_a   1.000
_cell.length_b   1.000
_cell.length_c   1.000
_cell.angle_alpha   90.00
_cell.angle_beta   90.00
_cell.angle_gamma   90.00
#
_symmetry.space_group_name_H-M   'P 1'
#
loop_
_entity.id
_entity.type
_entity.pdbx_description
1 polymer ?
#
loop_
_entity_poly.entity_id
_entity_poly.type
_entity_poly.pdbx_seq_one_letter_code
_entity_poly.pdbx_strand_id
1 'polypeptide(L)'
;MAHNIHFNEQTGKHSFFSVQQKAWHGLGQIVEQYPTSEEAIKYAGLDYDVVKSPLFTKGSGIIETANGIEIGSTELEVPNYFANIRTDNNAVLGVVGKDYHIVQNREAFNFFDAIVGGGEGILYETAGALGKGERIFITAKLPDYIRVGNGDDVTEKYIFY
;
A
#
# COMPACT_ATOMS: atom_id res chain seq x y z
N MET A 1 -15.21 -15.79 3.75
CA MET A 1 -14.72 -14.83 2.75
C MET A 1 -13.28 -14.48 3.11
N ALA A 2 -12.33 -14.62 2.19
CA ALA A 2 -10.93 -14.28 2.46
C ALA A 2 -10.79 -12.76 2.44
N HIS A 3 -10.45 -12.16 3.59
CA HIS A 3 -10.27 -10.70 3.73
C HIS A 3 -8.96 -10.21 3.10
N ASN A 4 -7.96 -11.07 2.94
CA ASN A 4 -6.62 -10.79 2.39
C ASN A 4 -5.90 -9.55 2.95
N ILE A 5 -6.36 -9.02 4.09
CA ILE A 5 -5.70 -7.93 4.82
C ILE A 5 -4.29 -8.36 5.22
N HIS A 6 -3.31 -7.52 4.89
CA HIS A 6 -1.90 -7.76 5.18
C HIS A 6 -1.69 -7.94 6.69
N PHE A 7 -0.98 -8.99 7.05
CA PHE A 7 -0.53 -9.25 8.41
C PHE A 7 0.98 -9.00 8.48
N ASN A 8 1.39 -8.09 9.36
CA ASN A 8 2.80 -7.81 9.60
C ASN A 8 3.32 -8.74 10.70
N GLU A 9 4.10 -9.75 10.32
CA GLU A 9 4.66 -10.74 11.25
C GLU A 9 5.61 -10.14 12.30
N GLN A 10 6.26 -9.02 12.01
CA GLN A 10 7.18 -8.37 12.95
C GLN A 10 6.44 -7.65 14.08
N THR A 11 5.29 -7.05 13.78
CA THR A 11 4.49 -6.29 14.76
C THR A 11 3.34 -7.10 15.34
N GLY A 12 2.98 -8.23 14.71
CA GLY A 12 1.81 -9.03 15.07
C GLY A 12 0.49 -8.33 14.79
N LYS A 13 0.46 -7.32 13.91
CA LYS A 13 -0.71 -6.48 13.61
C LYS A 13 -1.13 -6.58 12.16
N HIS A 14 -2.43 -6.44 11.92
CA HIS A 14 -2.98 -6.26 10.57
C HIS A 14 -2.85 -4.80 10.13
N SER A 15 -2.44 -4.59 8.89
CA SER A 15 -2.37 -3.27 8.27
C SER A 15 -3.77 -2.82 7.83
N PHE A 16 -4.55 -2.36 8.80
CA PHE A 16 -5.90 -1.86 8.62
C PHE A 16 -6.30 -0.96 9.78
N PHE A 17 -6.94 0.17 9.48
CA PHE A 17 -7.71 0.92 10.47
C PHE A 17 -9.09 1.29 9.94
N SER A 18 -10.05 1.46 10.84
CA SER A 18 -11.35 2.07 10.55
C SER A 18 -11.77 3.03 11.67
N VAL A 19 -12.51 4.08 11.32
CA VAL A 19 -13.06 5.05 12.29
C VAL A 19 -14.41 4.55 12.80
N GLN A 20 -14.56 4.49 14.13
CA GLN A 20 -15.78 4.19 14.91
C GLN A 20 -16.44 2.81 14.69
N GLN A 21 -16.42 2.29 13.47
CA GLN A 21 -17.07 1.04 13.09
C GLN A 21 -16.05 -0.07 12.94
N LYS A 22 -16.42 -1.26 13.43
CA LYS A 22 -15.66 -2.48 13.21
C LYS A 22 -15.93 -2.98 11.79
N ALA A 23 -14.88 -3.16 11.00
CA ALA A 23 -14.98 -3.81 9.70
C ALA A 23 -15.46 -5.27 9.84
N TRP A 24 -16.11 -5.79 8.80
CA TRP A 24 -16.71 -7.13 8.79
C TRP A 24 -15.74 -8.27 9.13
N HIS A 25 -14.45 -8.11 8.79
CA HIS A 25 -13.40 -9.11 9.08
C HIS A 25 -12.88 -9.03 10.52
N GLY A 26 -13.17 -7.95 11.24
CA GLY A 26 -12.79 -7.77 12.64
C GLY A 26 -11.27 -7.70 12.91
N LEU A 27 -10.49 -7.27 11.92
CA LEU A 27 -9.03 -7.14 11.99
C LEU A 27 -8.62 -5.67 11.94
N GLY A 28 -7.39 -5.38 12.35
CA GLY A 28 -6.85 -4.02 12.39
C GLY A 28 -7.25 -3.27 13.64
N GLN A 29 -7.18 -1.94 13.58
CA GLN A 29 -7.49 -1.06 14.69
C GLN A 29 -8.73 -0.21 14.42
N ILE A 30 -9.49 0.07 15.48
CA ILE A 30 -10.63 0.99 15.43
C ILE A 30 -10.21 2.26 16.14
N VAL A 31 -10.35 3.39 15.47
CA VAL A 31 -10.03 4.71 16.04
C VAL A 31 -11.32 5.48 16.32
N GLU A 32 -11.35 6.26 17.39
CA GLU A 32 -12.56 6.98 17.81
C GLU A 32 -12.78 8.28 17.04
N GLN A 33 -11.67 8.97 16.74
CA GLN A 33 -11.64 10.25 16.05
C GLN A 33 -11.06 10.09 14.65
N TYR A 34 -11.47 10.97 13.73
CA TYR A 34 -10.92 11.00 12.39
C TYR A 34 -9.44 11.45 12.45
N PRO A 35 -8.50 10.60 11.99
CA PRO A 35 -7.08 10.90 12.06
C PRO A 35 -6.65 11.93 11.00
N THR A 36 -5.53 12.62 11.27
CA THR A 36 -4.75 13.31 10.24
C THR A 36 -4.09 12.32 9.28
N SER A 37 -3.61 12.76 8.12
CA SER A 37 -2.87 11.89 7.18
C SER A 37 -1.66 11.22 7.82
N GLU A 38 -0.92 11.95 8.68
CA GLU A 38 0.24 11.44 9.42
C GLU A 38 -0.14 10.34 10.42
N GLU A 39 -1.29 10.47 11.07
CA GLU A 39 -1.81 9.45 11.99
C GLU A 39 -2.40 8.27 11.22
N ALA A 40 -3.17 8.54 10.15
CA ALA A 40 -3.85 7.54 9.34
C ALA A 40 -2.88 6.55 8.70
N ILE A 41 -1.77 7.03 8.12
CA ILE A 41 -0.75 6.16 7.52
C ILE A 41 -0.09 5.24 8.56
N LYS A 42 0.13 5.74 9.78
CA LYS A 42 0.68 4.96 10.90
C LYS A 42 -0.35 3.96 11.42
N TYR A 43 -1.61 4.36 11.56
CA TYR A 43 -2.69 3.47 11.98
C TYR A 43 -2.94 2.35 10.95
N ALA A 44 -2.83 2.65 9.67
CA ALA A 44 -2.93 1.65 8.62
C ALA A 44 -1.70 0.70 8.57
N GLY A 45 -0.61 1.02 9.28
CA GLY A 45 0.66 0.30 9.17
C GLY A 45 1.26 0.42 7.77
N LEU A 46 1.08 1.58 7.12
CA LEU A 46 1.50 1.89 5.76
C LEU A 46 2.67 2.88 5.70
N ASP A 47 3.20 3.25 6.87
CA ASP A 47 4.27 4.24 7.06
C ASP A 47 5.66 3.66 6.72
N TYR A 48 5.79 3.11 5.51
CA TYR A 48 7.02 2.53 4.97
C TYR A 48 7.28 3.05 3.55
N ASP A 49 8.55 3.06 3.16
CA ASP A 49 8.94 3.43 1.81
C ASP A 49 9.16 2.18 0.96
N VAL A 50 8.89 2.31 -0.34
CA VAL A 50 9.13 1.26 -1.33
C VAL A 50 10.23 1.72 -2.28
N VAL A 51 11.20 0.86 -2.52
CA VAL A 51 12.31 1.09 -3.46
C VAL A 51 12.28 0.08 -4.60
N LYS A 52 12.77 0.52 -5.76
CA LYS A 52 12.94 -0.30 -6.96
C LYS A 52 14.36 -0.84 -7.00
N SER A 53 14.53 -2.15 -6.87
CA SER A 53 15.85 -2.80 -6.85
C SER A 53 16.05 -3.68 -8.09
N PRO A 54 17.27 -3.75 -8.69
CA PRO A 54 17.54 -4.67 -9.79
C PRO A 54 17.22 -6.13 -9.42
N LEU A 55 16.64 -6.86 -10.37
CA LEU A 55 16.28 -8.27 -10.16
C LEU A 55 17.42 -9.20 -10.60
N PHE A 56 17.79 -10.13 -9.74
CA PHE A 56 18.78 -11.17 -10.05
C PHE A 56 18.14 -12.56 -10.00
N THR A 57 18.63 -13.47 -10.82
CA THR A 57 18.27 -14.89 -10.81
C THR A 57 19.53 -15.76 -10.69
N LYS A 58 19.34 -17.05 -10.36
CA LYS A 58 20.43 -18.02 -10.26
C LYS A 58 20.56 -18.81 -11.56
N GLY A 59 21.71 -18.67 -12.23
CA GLY A 59 22.15 -19.51 -13.35
C GLY A 59 23.00 -20.70 -12.88
N SER A 60 23.35 -21.59 -13.80
CA SER A 60 24.21 -22.75 -13.54
C SER A 60 25.66 -22.37 -13.19
N GLY A 61 26.07 -21.13 -13.48
CA GLY A 61 27.46 -20.67 -13.34
C GLY A 61 28.42 -21.30 -14.35
N ILE A 62 27.92 -22.15 -15.26
CA ILE A 62 28.73 -22.81 -16.29
C ILE A 62 28.79 -21.88 -17.51
N ILE A 63 29.99 -21.43 -17.85
CA ILE A 63 30.26 -20.60 -19.04
C ILE A 63 31.15 -21.41 -19.97
N GLU A 64 30.68 -21.70 -21.18
CA GLU A 64 31.55 -22.22 -22.24
C GLU A 64 32.33 -21.06 -22.87
N THR A 65 33.66 -21.11 -22.77
CA THR A 65 34.57 -20.19 -23.45
C THR A 65 35.32 -20.92 -24.56
N ALA A 66 36.01 -20.18 -25.43
CA ALA A 66 36.85 -20.75 -26.48
C ALA A 66 37.97 -21.67 -25.93
N ASN A 67 38.26 -21.58 -24.62
CA ASN A 67 39.32 -22.32 -23.95
C ASN A 67 38.78 -23.47 -23.06
N GLY A 68 37.47 -23.68 -22.97
CA GLY A 68 36.85 -24.75 -22.18
C GLY A 68 35.63 -24.31 -21.36
N ILE A 69 35.27 -25.11 -20.35
CA ILE A 69 34.19 -24.80 -19.41
C ILE A 69 34.76 -24.05 -18.20
N GLU A 70 34.27 -22.85 -17.94
CA GLU A 70 34.61 -22.02 -16.80
C GLU A 70 33.43 -21.90 -15.82
N ILE A 71 33.74 -21.76 -14.53
CA ILE A 71 32.74 -21.47 -13.48
C ILE A 71 32.72 -19.95 -13.27
N GLY A 72 31.71 -19.29 -13.80
CA GLY A 72 31.46 -17.86 -13.63
C GLY A 72 30.48 -17.55 -12.51
N SER A 73 29.99 -16.30 -12.48
CA SER A 73 28.98 -15.89 -11.52
C SER A 73 27.70 -16.71 -11.69
N THR A 74 27.17 -17.21 -10.58
CA THR A 74 25.87 -17.89 -10.56
C THR A 74 24.72 -16.90 -10.49
N GLU A 75 24.97 -15.64 -10.19
CA GLU A 75 23.97 -14.57 -10.27
C GLU A 75 23.96 -13.94 -11.66
N LEU A 76 22.75 -13.88 -12.24
CA LEU A 76 22.47 -13.27 -13.52
C LEU A 76 21.47 -12.15 -13.27
N GLU A 77 21.84 -10.91 -13.58
CA GLU A 77 20.89 -9.79 -13.60
C GLU A 77 19.83 -10.05 -14.67
N VAL A 78 18.57 -9.76 -14.36
CA VAL A 78 17.44 -9.86 -15.29
C VAL A 78 17.20 -8.48 -15.90
N PRO A 79 17.65 -8.20 -17.15
CA PRO A 79 17.65 -6.85 -17.69
C PRO A 79 16.23 -6.30 -17.83
N ASN A 80 16.04 -5.02 -17.51
CA ASN A 80 14.75 -4.31 -17.55
C ASN A 80 13.69 -4.78 -16.54
N TYR A 81 14.02 -5.71 -15.64
CA TYR A 81 13.15 -6.15 -14.56
C TYR A 81 13.71 -5.76 -13.20
N PHE A 82 12.81 -5.34 -12.32
CA PHE A 82 13.13 -4.83 -11.00
C PHE A 82 12.16 -5.41 -9.97
N ALA A 83 12.59 -5.52 -8.72
CA ALA A 83 11.71 -5.86 -7.62
C ALA A 83 11.34 -4.58 -6.84
N ASN A 84 10.05 -4.42 -6.52
CA ASN A 84 9.64 -3.44 -5.52
C ASN A 84 9.83 -4.06 -4.14
N ILE A 85 10.57 -3.36 -3.29
CA ILE A 85 11.00 -3.85 -1.98
C ILE A 85 10.68 -2.79 -0.93
N ARG A 86 10.12 -3.22 0.21
CA ARG A 86 9.95 -2.34 1.37
C ARG A 86 11.30 -2.10 2.07
N THR A 87 11.58 -0.85 2.41
CA THR A 87 12.85 -0.47 3.05
C THR A 87 12.97 -0.91 4.51
N ASP A 88 11.84 -1.10 5.19
CA ASP A 88 11.80 -1.44 6.61
C ASP A 88 12.07 -2.92 6.90
N ASN A 89 11.66 -3.82 6.02
CA ASN A 89 11.76 -5.27 6.24
C ASN A 89 12.25 -6.08 5.03
N ASN A 90 12.65 -5.43 3.93
CA ASN A 90 13.07 -6.07 2.69
C ASN A 90 12.02 -7.01 2.06
N ALA A 91 10.74 -6.85 2.39
CA ALA A 91 9.68 -7.64 1.78
C ALA A 91 9.55 -7.28 0.30
N VAL A 92 9.65 -8.29 -0.55
CA VAL A 92 9.43 -8.17 -1.99
C VAL A 92 7.93 -8.12 -2.27
N LEU A 93 7.48 -6.98 -2.80
CA LEU A 93 6.08 -6.68 -3.11
C LEU A 93 5.68 -7.18 -4.51
N GLY A 94 6.64 -7.26 -5.43
CA GLY A 94 6.39 -7.74 -6.79
C GLY A 94 7.51 -7.37 -7.76
N VAL A 95 7.45 -7.94 -8.96
CA VAL A 95 8.37 -7.65 -10.06
C VAL A 95 7.71 -6.67 -11.03
N VAL A 96 8.47 -5.66 -11.44
CA VAL A 96 8.02 -4.57 -12.32
C VAL A 96 9.02 -4.32 -13.45
N GLY A 97 8.55 -3.72 -14.54
CA GLY A 97 9.38 -3.34 -15.68
C GLY A 97 10.12 -2.02 -15.48
N LYS A 98 11.01 -1.70 -16.43
CA LYS A 98 11.82 -0.46 -16.43
C LYS A 98 10.99 0.84 -16.28
N ASP A 99 9.83 0.92 -16.91
CA ASP A 99 9.00 2.15 -16.97
C ASP A 99 8.03 2.28 -15.77
N TYR A 100 8.03 1.30 -14.85
CA TYR A 100 7.23 1.36 -13.64
C TYR A 100 7.74 2.44 -12.69
N HIS A 101 6.84 3.29 -12.21
CA HIS A 101 7.10 4.33 -11.21
C HIS A 101 6.41 3.97 -9.90
N ILE A 102 7.16 4.06 -8.80
CA ILE A 102 6.61 3.84 -7.46
C ILE A 102 5.92 5.14 -7.04
N VAL A 103 4.64 5.04 -6.68
CA VAL A 103 3.93 6.08 -5.92
C VAL A 103 4.09 5.73 -4.45
N GLN A 104 4.66 6.63 -3.66
CA GLN A 104 4.86 6.35 -2.23
C GLN A 104 3.52 6.41 -1.49
N ASN A 105 3.36 5.59 -0.45
CA ASN A 105 2.15 5.62 0.37
C ASN A 105 1.89 7.04 0.89
N ARG A 106 2.93 7.74 1.36
CA ARG A 106 2.84 9.15 1.79
C ARG A 106 2.27 10.08 0.70
N GLU A 107 2.66 9.88 -0.56
CA GLU A 107 2.13 10.67 -1.68
C GLU A 107 0.64 10.39 -1.90
N ALA A 108 0.22 9.14 -1.77
CA ALA A 108 -1.19 8.77 -1.85
C ALA A 108 -2.01 9.42 -0.72
N PHE A 109 -1.49 9.49 0.51
CA PHE A 109 -2.14 10.21 1.61
C PHE A 109 -2.17 11.73 1.35
N ASN A 110 -1.05 12.33 0.94
CA ASN A 110 -0.96 13.76 0.63
C ASN A 110 -1.94 14.20 -0.48
N PHE A 111 -2.27 13.31 -1.43
CA PHE A 111 -3.29 13.58 -2.44
C PHE A 111 -4.65 13.89 -1.81
N PHE A 112 -5.05 13.16 -0.77
CA PHE A 112 -6.29 13.45 -0.04
C PHE A 112 -6.20 14.77 0.74
N ASP A 113 -5.07 15.07 1.37
CA ASP A 113 -4.84 16.36 2.06
C ASP A 113 -4.96 17.56 1.10
N ALA A 114 -4.51 17.41 -0.15
CA ALA A 114 -4.65 18.47 -1.14
C ALA A 114 -6.13 18.75 -1.50
N ILE A 115 -7.00 17.76 -1.40
CA ILE A 115 -8.45 17.92 -1.60
C ILE A 115 -9.10 18.55 -0.35
N VAL A 116 -8.53 18.35 0.85
CA VAL A 116 -9.01 18.88 2.14
C VAL A 116 -8.90 20.42 2.25
N GLY A 117 -7.96 21.06 1.56
CA GLY A 117 -7.65 22.49 1.70
C GLY A 117 -8.75 23.51 1.31
N GLY A 118 -9.96 23.06 0.95
CA GLY A 118 -11.05 23.87 0.42
C GLY A 118 -12.09 24.41 1.42
N GLY A 119 -12.01 24.06 2.71
CA GLY A 119 -12.82 24.71 3.77
C GLY A 119 -13.77 23.79 4.55
N GLU A 120 -14.07 22.60 4.03
CA GLU A 120 -14.63 21.50 4.82
C GLU A 120 -13.82 20.25 4.48
N GLY A 121 -13.15 19.68 5.47
CA GLY A 121 -12.12 18.67 5.23
C GLY A 121 -12.69 17.29 4.96
N ILE A 122 -12.09 16.58 3.99
CA ILE A 122 -12.26 15.13 3.88
C ILE A 122 -11.76 14.46 5.17
N LEU A 123 -12.50 13.46 5.63
CA LEU A 123 -12.22 12.70 6.83
C LEU A 123 -11.77 11.29 6.48
N TYR A 124 -10.53 10.91 6.82
CA TYR A 124 -10.06 9.54 6.57
C TYR A 124 -10.87 8.54 7.37
N GLU A 125 -11.54 7.61 6.68
CA GLU A 125 -12.47 6.69 7.35
C GLU A 125 -11.89 5.29 7.52
N THR A 126 -11.19 4.79 6.51
CA THR A 126 -10.55 3.48 6.54
C THR A 126 -9.37 3.45 5.59
N ALA A 127 -8.26 2.85 6.00
CA ALA A 127 -7.18 2.50 5.09
C ALA A 127 -6.51 1.20 5.50
N GLY A 128 -5.90 0.51 4.53
CA GLY A 128 -5.20 -0.73 4.78
C GLY A 128 -4.41 -1.24 3.60
N ALA A 129 -3.76 -2.38 3.81
CA ALA A 129 -3.01 -3.11 2.79
C ALA A 129 -3.59 -4.51 2.57
N LEU A 130 -3.46 -4.98 1.33
CA LEU A 130 -3.79 -6.34 0.93
C LEU A 130 -2.51 -7.14 0.62
N GLY A 131 -2.59 -8.46 0.78
CA GLY A 131 -1.48 -9.38 0.46
C GLY A 131 -0.26 -9.16 1.34
N LYS A 132 0.88 -8.85 0.73
CA LYS A 132 2.16 -8.50 1.38
C LYS A 132 2.35 -6.99 1.59
N GLY A 133 1.35 -6.18 1.24
CA GLY A 133 1.45 -4.72 1.20
C GLY A 133 1.69 -4.15 -0.20
N GLU A 134 1.58 -4.97 -1.25
CA GLU A 134 1.74 -4.53 -2.65
C GLU A 134 0.54 -3.72 -3.17
N ARG A 135 -0.59 -3.76 -2.47
CA ARG A 135 -1.78 -2.97 -2.77
C ARG A 135 -2.28 -2.34 -1.49
N ILE A 136 -2.46 -1.03 -1.52
CA ILE A 136 -3.11 -0.28 -0.44
C ILE A 136 -4.48 0.19 -0.91
N PHE A 137 -5.33 0.54 0.04
CA PHE A 137 -6.58 1.24 -0.23
C PHE A 137 -6.79 2.31 0.82
N ILE A 138 -7.39 3.41 0.40
CA ILE A 138 -7.74 4.54 1.26
C ILE A 138 -9.18 4.95 0.94
N THR A 139 -10.00 5.03 1.97
CA THR A 139 -11.35 5.61 1.91
C THR A 139 -11.39 6.86 2.75
N ALA A 140 -12.02 7.88 2.21
CA ALA A 140 -12.18 9.13 2.90
C ALA A 140 -13.57 9.69 2.63
N LYS A 141 -14.22 10.15 3.70
CA LYS A 141 -15.55 10.70 3.70
C LYS A 141 -15.49 12.18 3.37
N LEU A 142 -16.23 12.58 2.36
CA LEU A 142 -16.37 13.99 2.01
C LEU A 142 -17.30 14.69 3.01
N PRO A 143 -17.08 15.99 3.28
CA PRO A 143 -18.09 16.81 3.93
C PRO A 143 -19.36 16.87 3.08
N ASP A 144 -20.46 17.19 3.76
CA ASP A 144 -21.83 17.18 3.24
C ASP A 144 -22.41 15.81 2.86
N TYR A 145 -23.71 15.70 3.11
CA TYR A 145 -24.55 14.63 2.63
C TYR A 145 -25.36 15.11 1.43
N ILE A 146 -25.64 14.21 0.48
CA ILE A 146 -26.65 14.44 -0.55
C ILE A 146 -28.00 14.11 0.07
N ARG A 147 -28.88 15.11 0.20
CA ARG A 147 -30.28 14.87 0.57
C ARG A 147 -31.06 14.56 -0.70
N VAL A 148 -31.70 13.39 -0.76
CA VAL A 148 -32.50 12.97 -1.93
C VAL A 148 -33.97 13.30 -1.68
N GLY A 149 -34.50 14.28 -2.42
CA GLY A 149 -35.88 14.75 -2.27
C GLY A 149 -36.12 15.63 -1.03
N ASN A 150 -37.39 15.80 -0.65
CA ASN A 150 -37.80 16.63 0.50
C ASN A 150 -37.88 15.85 1.83
N GLY A 151 -37.36 14.62 1.89
CA GLY A 151 -37.39 13.75 3.07
C GLY A 151 -36.09 13.80 3.90
N ASP A 152 -36.04 12.97 4.94
CA ASP A 152 -34.86 12.78 5.80
C ASP A 152 -33.83 11.78 5.25
N ASP A 153 -33.95 11.43 3.97
CA ASP A 153 -33.02 10.52 3.30
C ASP A 153 -31.72 11.25 2.94
N VAL A 154 -30.65 10.93 3.65
CA VAL A 154 -29.32 11.54 3.54
C VAL A 154 -28.31 10.49 3.11
N THR A 155 -27.58 10.77 2.03
CA THR A 155 -26.56 9.90 1.45
C THR A 155 -25.17 10.48 1.68
N GLU A 156 -24.27 9.68 2.23
CA GLU A 156 -22.87 10.07 2.47
C GLU A 156 -22.01 9.89 1.21
N LYS A 157 -21.01 10.75 1.05
CA LYS A 157 -20.12 10.76 -0.12
C LYS A 157 -18.73 10.23 0.27
N TYR A 158 -18.18 9.36 -0.56
CA TYR A 158 -16.88 8.72 -0.31
C TYR A 158 -15.95 8.85 -1.53
N ILE A 159 -14.67 9.06 -1.26
CA ILE A 159 -13.57 8.89 -2.22
C ILE A 159 -12.83 7.61 -1.88
N PHE A 160 -12.57 6.79 -2.90
CA PHE A 160 -11.82 5.55 -2.81
C PHE A 160 -10.59 5.61 -3.73
N TYR A 161 -9.44 5.21 -3.20
CA TYR A 161 -8.18 5.04 -3.93
C TYR A 161 -7.63 3.65 -3.67
#